data_AF-A0A938F7I6-F1
#
_entry.id   AF-A0A938F7I6-F1
#
_cell.length_a   1.000
_cell.length_b   1.000
_cell.length_c   1.000
_cell.angle_alpha   90.00
_cell.angle_beta   90.00
_cell.angle_gamma   90.00
#
_symmetry.space_group_name_H-M   'P 1'
#
loop_
_entity.id
_entity.type
_entity.pdbx_description
1 polymer ?
#
loop_
_entity_poly.entity_id
_entity_poly.type
_entity_poly.pdbx_seq_one_letter_code
_entity_poly.pdbx_strand_id
1 'polypeptide(L)'
;MRLRPAMIWVMVIMLIAGASGIGWGVYRFQSKSEPSQKKEVALTSCDQLREFIVEEEETSYENWKKYHRSVMKYEKGVPKKERPALVRTISSQVLVVLESDLRIYKKMRKQPECLTNDFRSEMQEWIKSTRETIDYLTKGKEVDGNIFDPDEGFWDTSFYNAFYSATDNLSEALTNV
;
A
#
# COMPACT_ATOMS: atom_id res chain seq x y z
N MET A 1 -5.91 -4.49 -35.12
CA MET A 1 -5.89 -5.41 -33.96
C MET A 1 -5.85 -4.56 -32.70
N ARG A 2 -6.96 -4.45 -31.97
CA ARG A 2 -7.08 -3.63 -30.76
C ARG A 2 -6.57 -4.43 -29.56
N LEU A 3 -5.37 -4.11 -29.08
CA LEU A 3 -4.88 -4.57 -27.78
C LEU A 3 -5.75 -3.92 -26.69
N ARG A 4 -6.29 -4.74 -25.80
CA ARG A 4 -7.22 -4.35 -24.73
C ARG A 4 -6.46 -3.52 -23.67
N PRO A 5 -7.06 -2.45 -23.11
CA PRO A 5 -6.41 -1.50 -22.18
C PRO A 5 -6.17 -2.04 -20.75
N ALA A 6 -6.24 -3.35 -20.54
CA ALA A 6 -6.11 -3.98 -19.21
C ALA A 6 -4.66 -4.16 -18.73
N MET A 7 -3.65 -3.68 -19.48
CA MET A 7 -2.24 -3.99 -19.20
C MET A 7 -1.46 -2.92 -18.41
N ILE A 8 -2.04 -1.77 -18.07
CA ILE A 8 -1.28 -0.66 -17.46
C ILE A 8 -1.34 -0.65 -15.92
N TRP A 9 -2.39 -1.21 -15.32
CA TRP A 9 -2.56 -1.25 -13.85
C TRP A 9 -1.66 -2.26 -13.12
N VAL A 10 -0.90 -3.07 -13.86
CA VAL A 10 0.00 -4.11 -13.32
C VAL A 10 1.35 -3.54 -12.85
N MET A 11 1.75 -2.35 -13.31
CA MET A 11 3.12 -1.86 -13.06
C MET A 11 3.36 -1.31 -11.64
N VAL A 12 2.31 -1.02 -10.86
CA VAL A 12 2.47 -0.51 -9.48
C VAL A 12 2.57 -1.63 -8.44
N ILE A 13 2.12 -2.85 -8.75
CA ILE A 13 2.19 -4.01 -7.83
C ILE A 13 3.30 -5.01 -8.24
N MET A 14 3.70 -5.09 -9.51
CA MET A 14 4.72 -6.05 -9.95
C MET A 14 6.19 -5.66 -9.64
N LEU A 15 6.48 -4.44 -9.16
CA LEU A 15 7.86 -4.04 -8.89
C LEU A 15 8.45 -4.61 -7.59
N ILE A 16 7.65 -5.26 -6.74
CA ILE A 16 8.13 -5.87 -5.48
C ILE A 16 8.54 -7.35 -5.64
N ALA A 17 8.24 -8.00 -6.78
CA ALA A 17 8.54 -9.43 -6.98
C ALA A 17 9.93 -9.72 -7.62
N GLY A 18 10.84 -8.73 -7.65
CA GLY A 18 12.02 -8.75 -8.51
C GLY A 18 13.40 -8.74 -7.83
N ALA A 19 13.60 -9.33 -6.65
CA ALA A 19 14.95 -9.54 -6.12
C ALA A 19 15.06 -10.70 -5.10
N SER A 20 14.53 -11.88 -5.41
CA SER A 20 14.95 -13.11 -4.74
C SER A 20 16.22 -13.66 -5.41
N GLY A 21 17.38 -13.18 -4.96
CA GLY A 21 18.69 -13.64 -5.40
C GLY A 21 19.62 -13.88 -4.20
N ILE A 22 19.79 -15.15 -3.86
CA ILE A 22 20.68 -15.65 -2.79
C ILE A 22 22.13 -15.21 -3.05
N GLY A 23 22.73 -14.50 -2.11
CA GLY A 23 24.16 -14.22 -2.06
C GLY A 23 24.69 -14.38 -0.64
N TRP A 24 25.29 -15.52 -0.33
CA TRP A 24 26.10 -15.69 0.88
C TRP A 24 27.36 -14.82 0.73
N GLY A 25 27.49 -13.79 1.56
CA GLY A 25 28.67 -12.94 1.62
C GLY A 25 28.89 -12.43 3.04
N VAL A 26 29.78 -13.08 3.77
CA VAL A 26 30.22 -12.68 5.11
C VAL A 26 30.88 -11.30 5.03
N TYR A 27 30.20 -10.25 5.53
CA TYR A 27 30.83 -8.99 5.87
C TYR A 27 30.66 -8.71 7.36
N ARG A 28 31.72 -8.99 8.12
CA ARG A 28 31.93 -8.39 9.45
C ARG A 28 32.16 -6.89 9.24
N PHE A 29 31.15 -6.07 9.50
CA PHE A 29 31.35 -4.63 9.65
C PHE A 29 31.45 -4.27 11.13
N GLN A 30 32.62 -3.75 11.48
CA GLN A 30 32.99 -3.22 12.78
C GLN A 30 32.03 -2.05 13.11
N SER A 31 31.25 -2.17 14.18
CA SER A 31 30.41 -1.09 14.66
C SER A 31 31.30 0.04 15.19
N LYS A 32 31.42 1.11 14.41
CA LYS A 32 31.90 2.40 14.91
C LYS A 32 30.82 2.89 15.87
N SER A 33 31.10 2.83 17.17
CA SER A 33 30.20 3.17 18.25
C SER A 33 29.64 4.59 18.10
N GLU A 34 28.40 4.71 17.66
CA GLU A 34 27.60 5.91 17.90
C GLU A 34 27.21 5.99 19.39
N PRO A 35 27.06 7.20 19.95
CA PRO A 35 26.77 7.38 21.37
C PRO A 35 25.44 6.71 21.74
N SER A 36 25.49 5.87 22.78
CA SER A 36 24.40 5.00 23.27
C SER A 36 23.03 5.68 23.39
N GLN A 37 23.00 6.97 23.77
CA GLN A 37 21.76 7.74 23.89
C GLN A 37 21.03 7.97 22.57
N LYS A 38 21.73 8.17 21.45
CA LYS A 38 21.08 8.37 20.14
C LYS A 38 20.45 7.08 19.63
N LYS A 39 21.10 5.94 19.91
CA LYS A 39 20.61 4.62 19.55
C LYS A 39 19.36 4.26 20.35
N GLU A 40 19.36 4.50 21.66
CA GLU A 40 18.22 4.23 22.54
C GLU A 40 16.99 5.08 22.18
N VAL A 41 17.16 6.38 21.93
CA VAL A 41 16.06 7.27 21.51
C VAL A 41 15.49 6.89 20.14
N ALA A 42 16.35 6.49 19.20
CA ALA A 42 15.91 6.02 17.89
C ALA A 42 15.11 4.71 18.01
N LEU A 43 15.56 3.75 18.82
CA LEU A 43 14.86 2.48 19.04
C LEU A 43 13.45 2.71 19.61
N THR A 44 13.30 3.52 20.67
CA THR A 44 11.98 3.82 21.26
C THR A 44 11.04 4.50 20.26
N SER A 45 11.56 5.38 19.40
CA SER A 45 10.75 6.04 18.37
C SER A 45 10.28 5.08 17.26
N CYS A 46 11.08 4.07 16.96
CA CYS A 46 10.75 3.07 15.96
C CYS A 46 9.80 1.99 16.49
N ASP A 47 9.86 1.66 17.78
CA ASP A 47 8.86 0.80 18.44
C ASP A 47 7.48 1.47 18.42
N GLN A 48 7.41 2.78 18.71
CA GLN A 48 6.18 3.56 18.57
C GLN A 48 5.66 3.60 17.12
N LEU A 49 6.57 3.62 16.14
CA LEU A 49 6.18 3.52 14.73
C LEU A 49 5.59 2.13 14.44
N ARG A 50 6.22 1.07 14.92
CA ARG A 50 5.76 -0.31 14.74
C ARG A 50 4.39 -0.52 15.36
N GLU A 51 4.19 -0.10 16.61
CA GLU A 51 2.90 -0.18 17.30
C GLU A 51 1.80 0.54 16.51
N PHE A 52 2.07 1.79 16.09
CA PHE A 52 1.15 2.55 15.25
C PHE A 52 0.80 1.81 13.94
N ILE A 53 1.79 1.22 13.26
CA ILE A 53 1.56 0.47 12.02
C ILE A 53 0.67 -0.76 12.29
N VAL A 54 0.97 -1.53 13.33
CA VAL A 54 0.22 -2.74 13.69
C VAL A 54 -1.24 -2.42 14.01
N GLU A 55 -1.50 -1.39 14.83
CA GLU A 55 -2.87 -0.96 15.16
C GLU A 55 -3.65 -0.50 13.92
N GLU A 56 -3.00 0.28 13.06
CA GLU A 56 -3.59 0.81 11.84
C GLU A 56 -3.83 -0.32 10.82
N GLU A 57 -2.93 -1.30 10.72
CA GLU A 57 -3.06 -2.49 9.86
C GLU A 57 -4.18 -3.42 10.31
N GLU A 58 -4.35 -3.64 11.62
CA GLU A 58 -5.46 -4.46 12.14
C GLU A 58 -6.81 -3.86 11.72
N THR A 59 -6.94 -2.54 11.86
CA THR A 59 -8.12 -1.80 11.41
C THR A 59 -8.26 -1.84 9.88
N SER A 60 -7.17 -1.62 9.15
CA SER A 60 -7.15 -1.60 7.69
C SER A 60 -7.50 -2.97 7.11
N TYR A 61 -7.03 -4.06 7.71
CA TYR A 61 -7.29 -5.42 7.29
C TYR A 61 -8.79 -5.77 7.33
N GLU A 62 -9.51 -5.34 8.37
CA GLU A 62 -10.97 -5.51 8.43
C GLU A 62 -11.70 -4.75 7.32
N ASN A 63 -11.23 -3.55 6.98
CA ASN A 63 -11.78 -2.76 5.88
C ASN A 63 -11.42 -3.35 4.51
N TRP A 64 -10.18 -3.84 4.35
CA TRP A 64 -9.74 -4.56 3.16
C TRP A 64 -10.56 -5.82 2.94
N LYS A 65 -10.86 -6.61 3.98
CA LYS A 65 -11.75 -7.78 3.84
C LYS A 65 -13.14 -7.41 3.35
N LYS A 66 -13.71 -6.27 3.78
CA LYS A 66 -15.01 -5.79 3.27
C LYS A 66 -14.91 -5.41 1.80
N TYR A 67 -13.90 -4.63 1.44
CA TYR A 67 -13.57 -4.27 0.06
C TYR A 67 -13.44 -5.52 -0.83
N HIS A 68 -12.55 -6.44 -0.44
CA HIS A 68 -12.24 -7.65 -1.20
C HIS A 68 -13.47 -8.52 -1.40
N ARG A 69 -14.32 -8.69 -0.37
CA ARG A 69 -15.60 -9.40 -0.53
C ARG A 69 -16.52 -8.75 -1.57
N SER A 70 -16.58 -7.42 -1.62
CA SER A 70 -17.38 -6.70 -2.61
C SER A 70 -16.82 -6.86 -4.02
N VAL A 71 -15.50 -6.86 -4.19
CA VAL A 71 -14.83 -7.15 -5.47
C VAL A 71 -15.11 -8.58 -5.92
N MET A 72 -14.99 -9.56 -5.04
CA MET A 72 -15.32 -10.96 -5.36
C MET A 72 -16.79 -11.12 -5.73
N LYS A 73 -17.70 -10.35 -5.10
CA LYS A 73 -19.12 -10.31 -5.50
C LYS A 73 -19.30 -9.73 -6.91
N TYR A 74 -18.56 -8.69 -7.25
CA TYR A 74 -18.57 -8.10 -8.59
C TYR A 74 -18.07 -9.10 -9.64
N GLU A 75 -16.94 -9.76 -9.38
CA GLU A 75 -16.31 -10.74 -10.26
C GLU A 75 -17.20 -11.98 -10.51
N LYS A 76 -17.92 -12.46 -9.49
CA LYS A 76 -18.89 -13.56 -9.61
C LYS A 76 -20.06 -13.26 -10.55
N GLY A 77 -20.24 -12.01 -10.97
CA GLY A 77 -21.20 -11.62 -12.00
C GLY A 77 -22.53 -11.14 -11.43
N VAL A 78 -22.58 -9.88 -10.99
CA VAL A 78 -23.84 -9.18 -10.66
C VAL A 78 -24.57 -8.67 -11.92
N PRO A 79 -25.92 -8.63 -11.89
CA PRO A 79 -26.72 -8.03 -12.95
C PRO A 79 -26.30 -6.59 -13.26
N LYS A 80 -26.28 -6.21 -14.56
CA LYS A 80 -25.84 -4.87 -14.99
C LYS A 80 -26.52 -3.72 -14.23
N LYS A 81 -27.82 -3.86 -13.95
CA LYS A 81 -28.61 -2.87 -13.18
C LYS A 81 -28.14 -2.67 -11.74
N GLU A 82 -27.48 -3.66 -11.14
CA GLU A 82 -26.99 -3.62 -9.75
C GLU A 82 -25.51 -3.23 -9.66
N ARG A 83 -24.79 -3.24 -10.79
CA ARG A 83 -23.36 -2.93 -10.82
C ARG A 83 -23.04 -1.53 -10.34
N PRO A 84 -23.74 -0.45 -10.75
CA PRO A 84 -23.40 0.90 -10.27
C PRO A 84 -23.43 1.03 -8.75
N ALA A 85 -24.46 0.48 -8.11
CA ALA A 85 -24.57 0.48 -6.65
C ALA A 85 -23.44 -0.30 -5.98
N LEU A 86 -23.05 -1.45 -6.56
CA LEU A 86 -21.92 -2.23 -6.06
C LEU A 86 -20.59 -1.50 -6.28
N VAL A 87 -20.37 -0.86 -7.41
CA VAL A 87 -19.15 -0.10 -7.71
C VAL A 87 -18.99 1.09 -6.77
N ARG A 88 -20.07 1.84 -6.47
CA ARG A 88 -20.05 2.86 -5.41
C ARG A 88 -19.64 2.30 -4.04
N THR A 89 -20.12 1.09 -3.72
CA THR A 89 -19.78 0.42 -2.47
C THR A 89 -18.30 0.03 -2.45
N ILE A 90 -17.80 -0.53 -3.55
CA ILE A 90 -16.40 -0.95 -3.70
C ILE A 90 -15.48 0.28 -3.60
N SER A 91 -15.76 1.36 -4.34
CA SER A 91 -14.93 2.56 -4.33
C SER A 91 -14.92 3.23 -2.95
N SER A 92 -16.06 3.31 -2.26
CA SER A 92 -16.12 3.82 -0.90
C SER A 92 -15.31 2.97 0.09
N GLN A 93 -15.36 1.64 -0.04
CA GLN A 93 -14.60 0.74 0.82
C GLN A 93 -13.10 0.83 0.59
N VAL A 94 -12.65 0.88 -0.67
CA VAL A 94 -11.22 0.97 -0.96
C VAL A 94 -10.62 2.33 -0.59
N LEU A 95 -11.41 3.41 -0.65
CA LEU A 95 -10.98 4.71 -0.17
C LEU A 95 -10.55 4.69 1.30
N VAL A 96 -11.30 3.99 2.16
CA VAL A 96 -10.96 3.85 3.58
C VAL A 96 -9.60 3.15 3.75
N VAL A 97 -9.33 2.12 2.94
CA VAL A 97 -8.07 1.38 2.96
C VAL A 97 -6.92 2.27 2.47
N LEU A 98 -7.08 2.94 1.33
CA LEU A 98 -6.08 3.85 0.77
C LEU A 98 -5.77 5.02 1.71
N GLU A 99 -6.77 5.54 2.42
CA GLU A 99 -6.56 6.58 3.43
C GLU A 99 -5.75 6.07 4.64
N SER A 100 -5.96 4.81 5.03
CA SER A 100 -5.17 4.14 6.07
C SER A 100 -3.72 3.95 5.65
N ASP A 101 -3.49 3.41 4.44
CA ASP A 101 -2.15 3.29 3.86
C ASP A 101 -1.45 4.64 3.79
N LEU A 102 -2.17 5.69 3.37
CA LEU A 102 -1.61 7.03 3.30
C LEU A 102 -1.23 7.58 4.69
N ARG A 103 -1.94 7.21 5.77
CA ARG A 103 -1.55 7.55 7.15
C ARG A 103 -0.26 6.83 7.53
N ILE A 104 -0.18 5.53 7.25
CA ILE A 104 1.01 4.69 7.48
C ILE A 104 2.22 5.29 6.75
N TYR A 105 2.14 5.49 5.44
CA TYR A 105 3.24 6.03 4.64
C TYR A 105 3.68 7.42 5.11
N LYS A 106 2.74 8.30 5.47
CA LYS A 106 3.08 9.61 6.03
C LYS A 106 3.78 9.53 7.37
N LYS A 107 3.41 8.57 8.23
CA LYS A 107 4.07 8.34 9.52
C LYS A 107 5.48 7.79 9.31
N MET A 108 5.60 6.74 8.50
CA MET A 108 6.88 6.14 8.12
C MET A 108 7.86 7.16 7.52
N ARG A 109 7.38 8.04 6.63
CA ARG A 109 8.21 9.10 6.04
C ARG A 109 8.81 10.06 7.07
N LYS A 110 8.18 10.23 8.24
CA LYS A 110 8.71 11.08 9.32
C LYS A 110 9.85 10.42 10.09
N GLN A 111 10.01 9.11 9.95
CA GLN A 111 10.96 8.29 10.70
C GLN A 111 11.75 7.38 9.73
N PRO A 112 12.47 7.96 8.74
CA PRO A 112 13.16 7.21 7.68
C PRO A 112 14.27 6.29 8.18
N GLU A 113 14.78 6.52 9.38
CA GLU A 113 15.76 5.69 10.08
C GLU A 113 15.21 4.31 10.47
N CYS A 114 13.88 4.19 10.60
CA CYS A 114 13.22 2.93 10.97
C CYS A 114 12.92 2.02 9.77
N LEU A 115 13.15 2.49 8.55
CA LEU A 115 12.72 1.83 7.31
C LEU A 115 13.88 1.11 6.60
N THR A 116 13.57 0.09 5.81
CA THR A 116 14.53 -0.46 4.85
C THR A 116 14.90 0.60 3.80
N ASN A 117 16.11 0.48 3.23
CA ASN A 117 16.61 1.47 2.27
C ASN A 117 15.72 1.56 1.01
N ASP A 118 15.29 0.41 0.50
CA ASP A 118 14.46 0.31 -0.71
C ASP A 118 13.11 1.00 -0.47
N PHE A 119 12.44 0.64 0.61
CA PHE A 119 11.16 1.21 0.99
C PHE A 119 11.23 2.73 1.24
N ARG A 120 12.31 3.20 1.87
CA ARG A 120 12.56 4.63 2.07
C ARG A 120 12.69 5.37 0.73
N SER A 121 13.33 4.76 -0.27
CA SER A 121 13.56 5.39 -1.57
C SER A 121 12.27 5.53 -2.39
N GLU A 122 11.34 4.60 -2.25
CA GLU A 122 10.07 4.57 -2.98
C GLU A 122 8.92 5.28 -2.26
N MET A 123 9.07 5.57 -0.96
CA MET A 123 8.05 6.16 -0.09
C MET A 123 7.31 7.37 -0.69
N GLN A 124 8.04 8.27 -1.36
CA GLN A 124 7.41 9.46 -1.96
C GLN A 124 6.50 9.09 -3.13
N GLU A 125 6.90 8.11 -3.94
CA GLU A 125 6.11 7.67 -5.08
C GLU A 125 4.86 6.93 -4.60
N TRP A 126 4.93 6.13 -3.55
CA TRP A 126 3.73 5.52 -2.97
C TRP A 126 2.78 6.55 -2.38
N ILE A 127 3.28 7.52 -1.59
CA ILE A 127 2.43 8.61 -1.07
C ILE A 127 1.75 9.37 -2.21
N LYS A 128 2.48 9.63 -3.30
CA LYS A 128 1.95 10.31 -4.47
C LYS A 128 0.90 9.45 -5.18
N SER A 129 1.23 8.21 -5.52
CA SER A 129 0.35 7.25 -6.20
C SER A 129 -0.94 7.00 -5.42
N THR A 130 -0.86 6.79 -4.10
CA THR A 130 -2.04 6.63 -3.24
C THR A 130 -2.91 7.89 -3.24
N ARG A 131 -2.33 9.09 -3.18
CA ARG A 131 -3.08 10.35 -3.27
C ARG A 131 -3.76 10.54 -4.62
N GLU A 132 -3.05 10.26 -5.70
CA GLU A 132 -3.59 10.37 -7.05
C GLU A 132 -4.73 9.38 -7.28
N THR A 133 -4.62 8.18 -6.70
CA THR A 133 -5.68 7.18 -6.69
C THR A 133 -6.91 7.63 -5.90
N ILE A 134 -6.72 8.20 -4.71
CA ILE A 134 -7.82 8.79 -3.92
C ILE A 134 -8.48 9.92 -4.70
N ASP A 135 -7.71 10.79 -5.33
CA ASP A 135 -8.22 11.91 -6.14
C ASP A 135 -8.98 11.42 -7.38
N TYR A 136 -8.50 10.36 -8.04
CA TYR A 136 -9.20 9.70 -9.14
C TYR A 136 -10.59 9.20 -8.71
N LEU A 137 -10.66 8.52 -7.57
CA LEU A 137 -11.90 7.94 -7.04
C LEU A 137 -12.89 8.98 -6.46
N THR A 138 -12.42 10.15 -6.01
CA THR A 138 -13.25 11.14 -5.29
C THR A 138 -13.52 12.43 -6.05
N LYS A 139 -12.55 12.91 -6.83
CA LYS A 139 -12.60 14.21 -7.50
C LYS A 139 -12.84 14.09 -9.01
N GLY A 140 -12.98 12.85 -9.51
CA GLY A 140 -13.09 12.59 -10.94
C GLY A 140 -11.86 13.09 -11.71
N LYS A 141 -10.68 13.08 -11.07
CA LYS A 141 -9.44 13.46 -11.72
C LYS A 141 -9.18 12.48 -12.86
N GLU A 142 -8.87 12.98 -14.05
CA GLU A 142 -8.54 12.13 -15.18
C GLU A 142 -7.20 11.44 -14.94
N VAL A 143 -7.17 10.12 -15.15
CA VAL A 143 -5.97 9.28 -15.15
C VAL A 143 -5.95 8.51 -16.45
N ASP A 144 -4.90 8.72 -17.26
CA ASP A 144 -4.70 8.06 -18.55
C ASP A 144 -5.92 8.13 -19.51
N GLY A 145 -6.58 9.29 -19.59
CA GLY A 145 -7.74 9.45 -20.47
C GLY A 145 -9.08 9.02 -19.86
N ASN A 146 -9.09 8.50 -18.63
CA ASN A 146 -10.28 7.96 -17.99
C ASN A 146 -10.63 8.75 -16.72
N ILE A 147 -11.93 8.97 -16.53
CA ILE A 147 -12.50 9.52 -15.30
C ILE A 147 -13.25 8.39 -14.62
N PHE A 148 -13.05 8.23 -13.31
CA PHE A 148 -13.83 7.27 -12.55
C PHE A 148 -15.29 7.69 -12.51
N ASP A 149 -16.16 6.90 -13.12
CA ASP A 149 -17.60 7.04 -13.00
C ASP A 149 -18.21 5.74 -12.43
N PRO A 150 -18.67 5.74 -11.17
CA PRO A 150 -19.31 4.56 -10.59
C PRO A 150 -20.67 4.25 -11.23
N ASP A 151 -21.31 5.20 -11.93
CA ASP A 151 -22.58 4.98 -12.63
C ASP A 151 -22.47 4.10 -13.87
N GLU A 152 -21.27 4.00 -14.46
CA GLU A 152 -20.99 3.04 -15.53
C GLU A 152 -21.01 1.59 -15.03
N GLY A 153 -20.88 1.39 -13.70
CA GLY A 153 -20.87 0.07 -13.09
C GLY A 153 -19.69 -0.79 -13.52
N PHE A 154 -18.58 -0.16 -13.92
CA PHE A 154 -17.31 -0.82 -14.22
C PHE A 154 -16.36 -0.76 -13.02
N TRP A 155 -15.73 -1.88 -12.72
CA TRP A 155 -14.65 -1.99 -11.73
C TRP A 155 -13.56 -2.91 -12.25
N ASP A 156 -12.30 -2.52 -12.05
CA ASP A 156 -11.14 -3.37 -12.31
C ASP A 156 -10.93 -4.29 -11.10
N THR A 157 -11.20 -5.59 -11.26
CA THR A 157 -11.08 -6.57 -10.18
C THR A 157 -9.63 -6.89 -9.81
N SER A 158 -8.66 -6.53 -10.66
CA SER A 158 -7.25 -6.66 -10.33
C SER A 158 -6.77 -5.58 -9.37
N PHE A 159 -7.55 -4.50 -9.22
CA PHE A 159 -7.22 -3.39 -8.34
C PHE A 159 -7.09 -3.86 -6.89
N TYR A 160 -5.92 -3.59 -6.29
CA TYR A 160 -5.67 -3.78 -4.86
C TYR A 160 -6.09 -5.16 -4.30
N ASN A 161 -5.79 -6.22 -5.08
CA ASN A 161 -6.25 -7.58 -4.82
C ASN A 161 -5.51 -8.31 -3.69
N ALA A 162 -4.38 -7.77 -3.23
CA ALA A 162 -3.59 -8.31 -2.12
C ALA A 162 -3.48 -7.27 -1.01
N PHE A 163 -3.46 -7.74 0.24
CA PHE A 163 -3.12 -6.94 1.41
C PHE A 163 -1.62 -7.07 1.67
N TYR A 164 -0.91 -5.96 1.65
CA TYR A 164 0.53 -5.91 1.94
C TYR A 164 0.76 -5.31 3.31
N SER A 165 1.47 -6.03 4.19
CA SER A 165 1.84 -5.48 5.49
C SER A 165 2.97 -4.48 5.32
N ALA A 166 2.77 -3.28 5.87
CA ALA A 166 3.79 -2.27 6.00
C ALA A 166 4.82 -2.64 7.08
N THR A 167 4.49 -3.52 8.03
CA THR A 167 5.47 -4.04 9.01
C THR A 167 6.64 -4.78 8.38
N ASP A 168 6.45 -5.40 7.21
CA ASP A 168 7.49 -6.09 6.44
C ASP A 168 8.61 -5.15 5.94
N ASN A 169 8.38 -3.83 6.03
CA ASN A 169 9.27 -2.80 5.51
C ASN A 169 10.03 -2.02 6.58
N LEU A 170 9.91 -2.46 7.83
CA LEU A 170 10.71 -1.98 8.94
C LEU A 170 12.12 -2.57 8.88
N SER A 171 13.11 -1.79 9.30
CA SER A 171 14.51 -2.24 9.31
C SER A 171 14.71 -3.47 10.22
N GLU A 172 15.67 -4.33 9.88
CA GLU A 172 16.00 -5.54 10.66
C GLU A 172 16.38 -5.26 12.13
N ALA A 173 16.83 -4.03 12.42
CA ALA A 173 17.13 -3.58 13.78
C ALA A 173 15.89 -3.53 14.69
N LEU A 174 14.68 -3.51 14.10
CA LEU A 174 13.39 -3.47 14.81
C LEU A 174 12.69 -4.81 14.88
N THR A 175 13.02 -5.74 13.98
CA THR A 175 12.44 -7.09 13.97
C THR A 175 13.18 -8.07 14.89
N ASN A 176 14.38 -7.74 15.37
CA ASN A 176 15.21 -8.56 16.27
C ASN A 176 15.15 -8.15 17.76
N VAL A 177 14.06 -7.54 18.23
CA VAL A 177 13.83 -7.26 19.66
C VAL A 177 12.86 -8.27 20.24
#